data_AF-A0A8J4WLC6-F1
#
_entry.id   AF-A0A8J4WLC6-F1
#
_cell.length_a   1.000
_cell.length_b   1.000
_cell.length_c   1.000
_cell.angle_alpha   90.00
_cell.angle_beta   90.00
_cell.angle_gamma   90.00
#
_symmetry.space_group_name_H-M   'P 1'
#
loop_
_entity.id
_entity.type
_entity.pdbx_description
1 polymer ?
#
loop_
_entity_poly.entity_id
_entity_poly.type
_entity_poly.pdbx_seq_one_letter_code
_entity_poly.pdbx_strand_id
1 'polypeptide(L)' 'MSGRSQAQAQALNSLNHNGSGRVNVNELQQHLADANCQLDQARVKQFIAEHEAAQDDTVDLQQLSKFLEQQ' A
#
# COMPACT_ATOMS: atom_id res chain seq x y z
N MET A 1 -15.65 15.59 1.32
CA MET A 1 -14.52 14.81 0.78
C MET A 1 -13.71 14.29 1.98
N SER A 2 -13.02 13.14 1.82
CA SER A 2 -11.79 12.82 2.58
C SER A 2 -11.86 11.98 3.88
N GLY A 3 -12.77 11.01 4.02
CA GLY A 3 -12.66 10.00 5.10
C GLY A 3 -11.73 8.81 4.78
N ARG A 4 -11.62 8.44 3.49
CA ARG A 4 -10.84 7.27 3.04
C ARG A 4 -9.34 7.55 2.90
N SER A 5 -8.95 8.75 2.46
CA SER A 5 -7.53 9.12 2.28
C SER A 5 -6.75 9.10 3.59
N GLN A 6 -7.39 9.45 4.71
CA GLN A 6 -6.73 9.55 6.02
C GLN A 6 -6.48 8.17 6.64
N ALA A 7 -7.47 7.28 6.56
CA ALA A 7 -7.35 5.87 6.92
C ALA A 7 -6.28 5.14 6.08
N GLN A 8 -6.29 5.37 4.76
CA GLN A 8 -5.26 4.84 3.85
C GLN A 8 -3.87 5.35 4.21
N ALA A 9 -3.71 6.66 4.42
CA ALA A 9 -2.43 7.23 4.81
C ALA A 9 -1.92 6.66 6.14
N GLN A 10 -2.81 6.40 7.11
CA GLN A 10 -2.44 5.76 8.37
C GLN A 10 -2.00 4.30 8.20
N ALA A 11 -2.69 3.53 7.36
CA ALA A 11 -2.30 2.16 7.03
C ALA A 11 -0.93 2.13 6.32
N LEU A 12 -0.74 2.99 5.32
CA LEU A 12 0.53 3.12 4.57
C LEU A 12 1.67 3.64 5.45
N ASN A 13 1.40 4.56 6.38
CA ASN A 13 2.40 5.03 7.33
C ASN A 13 2.77 3.94 8.35
N SER A 14 1.79 3.12 8.75
CA SER A 14 2.04 1.94 9.60
C SER A 14 2.83 0.86 8.88
N LEU A 15 2.89 0.88 7.54
CA LEU A 15 3.71 -0.01 6.74
C LEU A 15 5.14 0.51 6.56
N ASN A 16 5.34 1.83 6.66
CA ASN A 16 6.63 2.49 6.50
C ASN A 16 7.46 2.49 7.79
N HIS A 17 7.65 1.34 8.44
CA HIS A 17 8.38 1.26 9.71
C HIS A 17 9.81 1.81 9.63
N ASN A 18 10.46 1.67 8.47
CA ASN A 18 11.83 2.15 8.22
C ASN A 18 11.90 3.60 7.73
N GLY A 19 10.77 4.27 7.48
CA GLY A 19 10.77 5.65 6.98
C GLY A 19 11.30 5.82 5.56
N SER A 20 11.64 4.74 4.86
CA SER A 20 12.18 4.76 3.49
C SER A 20 11.17 5.26 2.44
N GLY A 21 9.88 5.28 2.77
CA GLY A 21 8.80 5.61 1.82
C GLY A 21 8.44 4.45 0.88
N ARG A 22 9.09 3.30 1.08
CA ARG A 22 8.88 2.05 0.36
C ARG A 22 8.63 0.92 1.35
N VAL A 23 7.78 -0.02 0.97
CA VAL A 23 7.46 -1.22 1.74
C VAL A 23 7.67 -2.45 0.88
N ASN A 24 8.13 -3.56 1.45
CA ASN A 24 8.18 -4.83 0.71
C ASN A 24 6.77 -5.34 0.38
N VAL A 25 6.62 -6.00 -0.76
CA VAL A 25 5.37 -6.65 -1.18
C VAL A 25 4.88 -7.63 -0.10
N ASN A 26 5.80 -8.38 0.50
CA ASN A 26 5.46 -9.27 1.62
C ASN A 26 4.88 -8.54 2.83
N GLU A 27 5.48 -7.44 3.28
CA GLU A 27 4.96 -6.67 4.41
C GLU A 27 3.60 -6.04 4.08
N LEU A 28 3.45 -5.55 2.86
CA LEU A 28 2.20 -5.02 2.35
C LEU A 28 1.10 -6.10 2.34
N GLN A 29 1.39 -7.31 1.84
CA GLN A 29 0.46 -8.44 1.86
C GLN A 29 0.11 -8.91 3.28
N GLN A 30 1.07 -8.92 4.20
CA GLN A 30 0.82 -9.24 5.61
C GLN A 30 -0.12 -8.22 6.26
N HIS A 31 0.05 -6.93 5.97
CA HIS A 31 -0.84 -5.88 6.47
C HIS A 31 -2.22 -5.93 5.84
N LEU A 32 -2.32 -6.28 4.55
CA LEU A 32 -3.60 -6.53 3.89
C LEU A 32 -4.36 -7.71 4.50
N ALA A 33 -3.64 -8.73 4.99
CA ALA A 33 -4.23 -9.87 5.68
C ALA A 33 -4.78 -9.49 7.06
N ASP A 34 -4.47 -8.31 7.58
CA ASP A 34 -5.06 -7.80 8.81
C ASP A 34 -6.54 -7.44 8.60
N ALA A 35 -7.41 -7.95 9.48
CA ALA A 35 -8.86 -7.76 9.36
C ALA A 35 -9.30 -6.29 9.56
N ASN A 36 -8.43 -5.43 10.13
CA ASN A 36 -8.66 -4.00 10.26
C ASN A 36 -8.11 -3.18 9.08
N CYS A 37 -7.58 -3.83 8.05
CA CYS A 37 -6.99 -3.11 6.93
C CYS A 37 -8.08 -2.39 6.13
N GLN A 38 -7.98 -1.06 6.10
CA GLN A 38 -8.89 -0.20 5.34
C GLN A 38 -8.46 -0.05 3.87
N LEU A 39 -7.40 -0.75 3.45
CA LEU A 39 -6.90 -0.78 2.08
C LEU A 39 -7.70 -1.79 1.25
N ASP A 40 -7.94 -1.44 -0.02
CA ASP A 40 -8.59 -2.34 -0.97
C ASP A 40 -7.60 -3.40 -1.45
N GLN A 41 -7.71 -4.61 -0.88
CA GLN A 41 -6.77 -5.70 -1.21
C GLN A 41 -6.68 -6.00 -2.71
N ALA A 42 -7.79 -5.90 -3.44
CA ALA A 42 -7.80 -6.19 -4.86
C ALA A 42 -6.98 -5.15 -5.64
N ARG A 43 -7.13 -3.86 -5.32
CA ARG A 43 -6.31 -2.82 -5.92
C ARG A 43 -4.86 -2.88 -5.49
N VAL A 44 -4.57 -3.15 -4.22
CA VAL A 44 -3.18 -3.27 -3.78
C VAL A 44 -2.50 -4.44 -4.49
N LYS A 45 -3.16 -5.60 -4.60
CA LYS A 45 -2.64 -6.73 -5.40
C LYS A 45 -2.46 -6.39 -6.87
N GLN A 46 -3.36 -5.60 -7.46
CA GLN A 46 -3.19 -5.16 -8.83
C GLN A 46 -1.99 -4.22 -8.99
N PHE A 47 -1.85 -3.25 -8.09
CA PHE A 47 -0.70 -2.35 -8.07
C PHE A 47 0.61 -3.12 -7.92
N ILE A 48 0.64 -4.07 -6.98
CA ILE A 48 1.76 -4.99 -6.78
C ILE A 48 2.03 -5.75 -8.08
N ALA A 49 1.05 -6.38 -8.72
CA ALA A 49 1.27 -7.11 -9.97
C ALA A 49 1.76 -6.23 -11.13
N GLU A 50 1.34 -4.97 -11.18
CA GLU A 50 1.81 -3.97 -12.16
C GLU A 50 3.25 -3.49 -11.86
N HIS A 51 3.68 -3.53 -10.60
CA HIS A 51 4.99 -3.06 -10.13
C HIS A 51 5.99 -4.17 -9.75
N GLU A 52 5.58 -5.42 -9.56
CA GLU A 52 6.40 -6.62 -9.21
C GLU A 52 7.42 -6.94 -10.32
N ALA A 53 7.28 -6.34 -11.49
CA ALA A 53 8.30 -6.36 -12.52
C ALA A 53 9.57 -5.57 -12.14
N ALA A 54 9.51 -4.72 -11.11
CA ALA A 54 10.68 -4.05 -10.54
C ALA A 54 11.39 -5.01 -9.59
N GLN A 55 12.62 -5.37 -9.98
CA GLN A 55 13.55 -6.35 -9.40
C GLN A 55 13.85 -6.26 -7.89
N ASP A 56 13.18 -5.40 -7.14
CA ASP A 56 13.47 -5.02 -5.76
C ASP A 56 12.39 -5.47 -4.76
N ASP A 57 11.28 -6.07 -5.23
CA ASP A 57 10.17 -6.55 -4.38
C ASP A 57 9.57 -5.46 -3.47
N THR A 58 9.88 -4.19 -3.74
CA THR A 58 9.46 -3.02 -2.97
C THR A 58 8.44 -2.19 -3.73
N VAL A 59 7.54 -1.59 -2.96
CA VAL A 59 6.37 -0.84 -3.42
C VAL A 59 6.48 0.57 -2.87
N ASP A 60 6.41 1.57 -3.75
CA ASP A 60 6.48 2.97 -3.34
C ASP A 60 5.13 3.42 -2.76
N LEU A 61 5.13 3.80 -1.48
CA LEU A 61 3.89 4.09 -0.75
C LEU A 61 3.18 5.32 -1.33
N GLN A 62 3.92 6.29 -1.88
CA GLN A 62 3.30 7.44 -2.54
C GLN A 62 2.57 7.03 -3.81
N GLN A 63 3.17 6.16 -4.63
CA GLN A 63 2.51 5.68 -5.85
C GLN A 63 1.29 4.82 -5.52
N LEU A 64 1.42 3.93 -4.53
CA LEU A 64 0.31 3.12 -4.06
C LEU A 64 -0.84 3.98 -3.54
N SER A 65 -0.55 4.99 -2.71
CA SER A 65 -1.56 5.92 -2.19
C SER A 65 -2.29 6.64 -3.33
N LYS A 66 -1.55 7.16 -4.32
CA LYS A 66 -2.16 7.80 -5.50
C LYS A 66 -3.00 6.84 -6.34
N PHE A 67 -2.56 5.59 -6.48
CA PHE A 67 -3.29 4.56 -7.22
C PHE A 67 -4.61 4.20 -6.53
N LEU A 68 -4.60 4.13 -5.20
CA LEU A 68 -5.80 3.89 -4.39
C LEU A 68 -6.72 5.11 -4.31
N GLU A 69 -6.18 6.33 -4.39
CA GLU A 69 -6.96 7.58 -4.45
C GLU A 69 -7.58 7.87 -5.82
N GLN A 70 -7.12 7.23 -6.90
CA GLN A 70 -7.73 7.34 -8.23
C GLN A 70 -9.07 6.57 -8.37
N GLN A 71 -9.82 6.39 -7.26
CA GLN A 71 -11.19 5.87 -7.25
C GLN A 71 -12.24 6.98 -7.27
#